data_AF-A0A1Y4N4B2-F1
#
_entry.id   AF-A0A1Y4N4B2-F1
#
_cell.length_a   1.000
_cell.length_b   1.000
_cell.length_c   1.000
_cell.angle_alpha   90.00
_cell.angle_beta   90.00
_cell.angle_gamma   90.00
#
_symmetry.space_group_name_H-M   'P 1'
#
loop_
_entity.id
_entity.type
_entity.pdbx_description
1 polymer ?
#
loop_
_entity_poly.entity_id
_entity_poly.type
_entity_poly.pdbx_seq_one_letter_code
_entity_poly.pdbx_strand_id
1 'polypeptide(L)'
;MKLNLKRVSKKIKIYMALPHVWILFIVVLLALIMFGLSFVYRETNSFLSSIFANIFAGLLTGVIICLITTIKSISLYRTECKIKWLEDLHKACFNFISMYNDMLLSGKNKFKSDEDFYEYVYNTLCCGNEVSHIISQSCFKEVLPFDPNKYCKKEFSFDAEETLNDNYILRDKIMEQDISRESITKIIEMFKPMEQQISTLNSKILKKINELKIKQRAITVSIG
;
A
#
# COMPACT_ATOMS: atom_id res chain seq x y z
N MET A 1 -2.79 14.44 21.39
CA MET A 1 -3.61 13.29 21.87
C MET A 1 -4.77 12.93 20.94
N LYS A 2 -5.66 13.87 20.54
CA LYS A 2 -6.80 13.61 19.62
C LYS A 2 -6.43 13.04 18.23
N LEU A 3 -5.32 13.49 17.63
CA LEU A 3 -4.86 13.02 16.31
C LEU A 3 -4.40 11.55 16.30
N ASN A 4 -3.74 11.09 17.37
CA ASN A 4 -3.32 9.69 17.50
C ASN A 4 -4.52 8.77 17.71
N LEU A 5 -5.52 9.20 18.49
CA LEU A 5 -6.75 8.43 18.69
C LEU A 5 -7.54 8.24 17.39
N LYS A 6 -7.65 9.29 16.57
CA LYS A 6 -8.30 9.21 15.24
C LYS A 6 -7.56 8.24 14.31
N ARG A 7 -6.23 8.25 14.27
CA ARG A 7 -5.44 7.30 13.46
C ARG A 7 -5.61 5.85 13.92
N VAL A 8 -5.62 5.60 15.23
CA VAL A 8 -5.83 4.26 15.80
C VAL A 8 -7.25 3.78 15.48
N SER A 9 -8.27 4.62 15.66
CA SER A 9 -9.66 4.30 15.31
C SER A 9 -9.82 3.95 13.83
N LYS A 10 -9.19 4.70 12.92
CA LYS A 10 -9.20 4.38 11.48
C LYS A 10 -8.59 3.01 11.19
N LYS A 11 -7.43 2.70 11.78
CA LYS A 11 -6.79 1.37 11.60
C LYS A 11 -7.66 0.23 12.11
N ILE A 12 -8.36 0.43 13.24
CA ILE A 12 -9.29 -0.57 13.80
C ILE A 12 -10.48 -0.78 12.85
N LYS A 13 -11.06 0.30 12.30
CA LYS A 13 -12.19 0.21 11.34
C LYS A 13 -11.86 -0.64 10.12
N ILE A 14 -10.65 -0.53 9.57
CA ILE A 14 -10.19 -1.33 8.42
C ILE A 14 -10.27 -2.83 8.73
N TYR A 15 -9.84 -3.26 9.92
CA TYR A 15 -9.89 -4.67 10.30
C TYR A 15 -11.29 -5.14 10.71
N MET A 16 -12.11 -4.27 11.30
CA MET A 16 -13.51 -4.57 11.62
C MET A 16 -14.39 -4.78 10.37
N ALA A 17 -13.91 -4.42 9.17
CA ALA A 17 -14.59 -4.75 7.93
C ALA A 17 -14.43 -6.24 7.53
N LEU A 18 -13.50 -6.97 8.15
CA LEU A 18 -13.26 -8.38 7.83
C LEU A 18 -14.28 -9.28 8.55
N PRO A 19 -15.03 -10.14 7.83
CA PRO A 19 -16.03 -11.03 8.44
C PRO A 19 -15.48 -11.94 9.53
N HIS A 20 -14.22 -12.37 9.41
CA HIS A 20 -13.60 -13.29 10.37
C HIS A 20 -13.41 -12.66 11.75
N VAL A 21 -13.20 -11.34 11.81
CA VAL A 21 -13.10 -10.60 13.08
C VAL A 21 -14.44 -10.62 13.82
N TRP A 22 -15.57 -10.52 13.10
CA TRP A 22 -16.91 -10.63 13.68
C TRP A 22 -17.21 -12.05 14.16
N ILE A 23 -16.86 -13.06 13.37
CA ILE A 23 -17.03 -14.46 13.77
C ILE A 23 -16.26 -14.74 15.07
N LEU A 24 -15.00 -14.31 15.15
CA LEU A 24 -14.19 -14.44 16.35
C LEU A 24 -14.87 -13.77 17.56
N PHE A 25 -15.38 -12.54 17.39
CA PHE A 25 -16.07 -11.83 18.46
C PHE A 25 -17.31 -12.56 18.97
N ILE A 26 -18.12 -13.11 18.05
CA ILE A 26 -19.33 -13.88 18.39
C ILE A 26 -18.96 -15.15 19.17
N VAL A 27 -17.95 -15.89 18.71
CA VAL A 27 -17.53 -17.14 19.37
C VAL A 27 -16.97 -16.87 20.76
N VAL A 28 -16.18 -15.79 20.94
CA VAL A 28 -15.67 -15.36 22.25
C VAL A 28 -16.83 -14.97 23.18
N LEU A 29 -17.81 -14.22 22.70
CA LEU A 29 -18.96 -13.82 23.51
C LEU A 29 -19.77 -15.04 23.96
N LEU A 30 -20.03 -15.99 23.07
CA LEU A 30 -20.71 -17.24 23.40
C LEU A 30 -19.91 -18.06 24.42
N ALA A 31 -18.58 -18.13 24.28
CA ALA A 31 -17.73 -18.83 25.24
C ALA A 31 -17.84 -18.22 26.65
N LEU A 32 -17.81 -16.88 26.76
CA LEU A 32 -17.96 -16.18 28.04
C LEU A 32 -19.33 -16.42 28.68
N ILE A 33 -20.40 -16.43 27.88
CA ILE A 33 -21.76 -16.72 28.36
C ILE A 33 -21.82 -18.16 28.90
N MET A 34 -21.32 -19.14 28.16
CA MET A 34 -21.33 -20.55 28.58
C MET A 34 -20.48 -20.79 29.84
N PHE A 35 -19.33 -20.11 29.95
CA PHE A 35 -18.53 -20.12 31.16
C PHE A 35 -19.28 -19.54 32.36
N GLY A 36 -19.92 -18.38 32.18
CA GLY A 36 -20.72 -17.73 33.23
C GLY A 36 -21.89 -18.61 33.70
N LEU A 37 -22.63 -19.23 32.77
CA LEU A 37 -23.71 -20.16 33.10
C LEU A 37 -23.20 -21.39 33.86
N SER A 38 -22.07 -21.98 33.43
CA SER A 38 -21.46 -23.11 34.13
C SER A 38 -21.11 -22.77 35.58
N PHE A 39 -20.60 -21.55 35.81
CA PHE A 39 -20.26 -21.05 37.15
C PHE A 39 -21.51 -20.84 38.03
N VAL A 40 -22.56 -20.21 37.51
CA VAL A 40 -23.81 -19.95 38.25
C VAL A 40 -24.52 -21.24 38.65
N TYR A 41 -24.56 -22.24 37.76
CA TYR A 41 -25.22 -23.52 38.03
C TYR A 41 -24.37 -24.49 38.84
N ARG A 42 -23.12 -24.15 39.18
CA ARG A 42 -22.17 -25.06 39.85
C ARG A 42 -22.69 -25.61 41.17
N GLU A 43 -23.30 -24.76 41.99
CA GLU A 43 -23.79 -25.13 43.32
C GLU A 43 -25.26 -25.58 43.32
N THR A 44 -26.04 -25.17 42.32
CA THR A 44 -27.49 -25.40 42.27
C THR A 44 -27.88 -26.60 41.40
N ASN A 45 -27.15 -26.87 40.32
CA ASN A 45 -27.42 -28.00 39.43
C ASN A 45 -26.13 -28.48 38.74
N SER A 46 -25.47 -29.46 39.36
CA SER A 46 -24.20 -30.03 38.87
C SER A 46 -24.29 -30.61 37.45
N PHE A 47 -25.47 -31.11 37.04
CA PHE A 47 -25.66 -31.67 35.70
C PHE A 47 -25.65 -30.56 34.64
N LEU A 48 -26.41 -29.49 34.85
CA LEU A 48 -26.42 -28.32 33.95
C LEU A 48 -25.06 -27.61 33.91
N SER A 49 -24.39 -27.47 35.06
CA SER A 49 -23.04 -26.88 35.12
C SER A 49 -22.04 -27.66 34.24
N SER A 50 -22.10 -28.99 34.27
CA SER A 50 -21.27 -29.88 33.46
C SER A 50 -21.55 -29.75 31.95
N ILE A 51 -22.83 -29.67 31.54
CA ILE A 51 -23.21 -29.44 30.13
C ILE A 51 -22.61 -28.12 29.63
N PHE A 52 -22.78 -27.02 30.37
CA PHE A 52 -22.25 -25.72 29.96
C PHE A 52 -20.71 -25.68 29.95
N ALA A 53 -20.04 -26.38 30.87
CA ALA A 53 -18.59 -26.52 30.88
C ALA A 53 -18.08 -27.24 29.62
N ASN A 54 -18.76 -28.30 29.17
CA ASN A 54 -18.40 -29.02 27.95
C ASN A 54 -18.63 -28.17 26.69
N ILE A 55 -19.75 -27.43 26.63
CA ILE A 55 -19.99 -26.48 25.53
C ILE A 55 -18.90 -25.40 25.50
N PHE A 56 -18.52 -24.87 26.67
CA PHE A 56 -17.43 -23.91 26.77
C PHE A 56 -16.10 -24.48 26.26
N ALA A 57 -15.75 -25.71 26.62
CA ALA A 57 -14.53 -26.37 26.13
C ALA A 57 -14.53 -26.53 24.59
N GLY A 58 -15.68 -26.88 24.00
CA GLY A 58 -15.85 -26.91 22.54
C GLY A 58 -15.67 -25.53 21.90
N LEU A 59 -16.27 -24.49 22.51
CA LEU A 59 -16.12 -23.12 22.04
C LEU A 59 -14.68 -22.61 22.18
N LEU A 60 -13.93 -23.02 23.20
CA LEU A 60 -12.52 -22.65 23.37
C LEU A 60 -11.67 -23.14 22.19
N THR A 61 -11.89 -24.38 21.76
CA THR A 61 -11.27 -24.92 20.53
C THR A 61 -11.67 -24.09 19.31
N GLY A 62 -12.96 -23.73 19.20
CA GLY A 62 -13.46 -22.83 18.17
C GLY A 62 -12.80 -21.44 18.17
N VAL A 63 -12.55 -20.86 19.35
CA VAL A 63 -11.84 -19.58 19.51
C VAL A 63 -10.42 -19.69 18.93
N ILE A 64 -9.68 -20.76 19.25
CA ILE A 64 -8.31 -20.95 18.75
C ILE A 64 -8.30 -21.02 17.22
N ILE A 65 -9.22 -21.80 16.63
CA ILE A 65 -9.35 -21.90 15.17
C ILE A 65 -9.71 -20.53 14.56
N CYS A 66 -10.67 -19.82 15.14
CA CYS A 66 -11.08 -18.49 14.69
C CYS A 66 -9.95 -17.46 14.79
N LEU A 67 -9.08 -17.56 15.79
CA LEU A 67 -7.91 -16.69 15.93
C LEU A 67 -6.93 -16.93 14.78
N ILE A 68 -6.60 -18.20 14.50
CA ILE A 68 -5.68 -18.56 13.41
C ILE A 68 -6.22 -18.07 12.06
N THR A 69 -7.51 -18.32 11.77
CA THR A 69 -8.13 -17.88 10.52
C THR A 69 -8.20 -16.35 10.42
N THR A 70 -8.49 -15.66 11.51
CA THR A 70 -8.52 -14.19 11.55
C THR A 70 -7.13 -13.59 11.28
N ILE A 71 -6.09 -14.12 11.92
CA ILE A 71 -4.70 -13.68 11.69
C ILE A 71 -4.30 -13.90 10.22
N LYS A 72 -4.64 -15.07 9.67
CA LYS A 72 -4.41 -15.39 8.25
C LYS A 72 -5.09 -14.37 7.34
N SER A 73 -6.38 -14.10 7.53
CA SER A 73 -7.14 -13.18 6.69
C SER A 73 -6.66 -11.73 6.80
N ILE A 74 -6.26 -11.28 7.99
CA ILE A 74 -5.64 -9.95 8.17
C ILE A 74 -4.30 -9.88 7.41
N SER A 75 -3.48 -10.91 7.51
CA SER A 75 -2.17 -10.99 6.84
C SER A 75 -2.32 -10.97 5.31
N LEU A 76 -3.31 -11.72 4.79
CA LEU A 76 -3.64 -11.79 3.38
C LEU A 76 -4.15 -10.45 2.85
N TYR A 77 -5.12 -9.84 3.53
CA TYR A 77 -5.64 -8.50 3.21
C TYR A 77 -4.52 -7.45 3.15
N ARG A 78 -3.64 -7.42 4.16
CA ARG A 78 -2.49 -6.50 4.19
C ARG A 78 -1.55 -6.71 2.99
N THR A 79 -1.34 -7.95 2.61
CA THR A 79 -0.44 -8.32 1.50
C THR A 79 -1.06 -7.89 0.17
N GLU A 80 -2.35 -8.13 -0.03
CA GLU A 80 -3.11 -7.72 -1.22
C GLU A 80 -3.15 -6.21 -1.41
N CYS A 81 -3.47 -5.45 -0.34
CA CYS A 81 -3.44 -3.99 -0.41
C CYS A 81 -2.06 -3.46 -0.81
N LYS A 82 -0.98 -4.07 -0.31
CA LYS A 82 0.39 -3.70 -0.69
C LYS A 82 0.68 -4.02 -2.15
N ILE A 83 0.32 -5.22 -2.62
CA ILE A 83 0.53 -5.62 -4.02
C ILE A 83 -0.20 -4.65 -4.94
N LYS A 84 -1.49 -4.43 -4.72
CA LYS A 84 -2.32 -3.53 -5.55
C LYS A 84 -1.73 -2.12 -5.60
N TRP A 85 -1.38 -1.58 -4.43
CA TRP A 85 -0.80 -0.24 -4.35
C TRP A 85 0.57 -0.14 -5.07
N LEU A 86 1.42 -1.18 -4.95
CA LEU A 86 2.69 -1.24 -5.67
C LEU A 86 2.52 -1.40 -7.17
N GLU A 87 1.49 -2.14 -7.63
CA GLU A 87 1.16 -2.27 -9.06
C GLU A 87 0.70 -0.93 -9.64
N ASP A 88 -0.07 -0.14 -8.90
CA ASP A 88 -0.46 1.21 -9.32
C ASP A 88 0.74 2.17 -9.35
N LEU A 89 1.64 2.08 -8.35
CA LEU A 89 2.88 2.87 -8.34
C LEU A 89 3.83 2.46 -9.49
N HIS A 90 3.92 1.17 -9.79
CA HIS A 90 4.68 0.66 -10.92
C HIS A 90 4.19 1.25 -12.25
N LYS A 91 2.87 1.33 -12.47
CA LYS A 91 2.30 1.95 -13.68
C LYS A 91 2.72 3.42 -13.80
N ALA A 92 2.68 4.17 -12.69
CA ALA A 92 3.12 5.57 -12.70
C ALA A 92 4.61 5.71 -13.05
N CYS A 93 5.48 4.89 -12.44
CA CYS A 93 6.90 4.85 -12.80
C CYS A 93 7.10 4.49 -14.28
N PHE A 94 6.39 3.49 -14.77
CA PHE A 94 6.49 3.04 -16.16
C PHE A 94 6.05 4.11 -17.16
N ASN A 95 4.97 4.85 -16.87
CA ASN A 95 4.51 5.96 -17.71
C ASN A 95 5.59 7.03 -17.87
N PHE A 96 6.21 7.45 -16.77
CA PHE A 96 7.33 8.40 -16.83
C PHE A 96 8.51 7.84 -17.64
N ILE A 97 8.97 6.61 -17.35
CA ILE A 97 10.10 5.99 -18.04
C ILE A 97 9.81 5.87 -19.54
N SER A 98 8.58 5.55 -19.92
CA SER A 98 8.15 5.47 -21.32
C SER A 98 8.25 6.84 -22.00
N MET A 99 7.78 7.91 -21.38
CA MET A 99 7.86 9.26 -21.96
C MET A 99 9.30 9.75 -22.06
N TYR A 100 10.11 9.53 -21.03
CA TYR A 100 11.53 9.85 -21.06
C TYR A 100 12.27 9.12 -22.19
N ASN A 101 12.02 7.81 -22.34
CA ASN A 101 12.65 7.03 -23.41
C ASN A 101 12.17 7.45 -24.80
N ASP A 102 10.89 7.79 -24.95
CA ASP A 102 10.36 8.30 -26.20
C ASP A 102 11.00 9.66 -26.56
N MET A 103 11.21 10.55 -25.59
CA MET A 103 11.97 11.79 -25.79
C MET A 103 13.43 11.51 -26.22
N LEU A 104 14.07 10.52 -25.60
CA LEU A 104 15.45 10.12 -25.91
C LEU A 104 15.61 9.53 -27.32
N LEU A 105 14.65 8.73 -27.77
CA LEU A 105 14.70 8.04 -29.07
C LEU A 105 14.18 8.89 -30.22
N SER A 106 13.09 9.62 -30.01
CA SER A 106 12.37 10.33 -31.07
C SER A 106 12.95 11.72 -31.34
N GLY A 107 13.61 12.32 -30.36
CA GLY A 107 14.14 13.67 -30.44
C GLY A 107 13.08 14.73 -30.76
N LYS A 108 13.51 15.91 -31.22
CA LYS A 108 12.60 17.03 -31.53
C LYS A 108 11.77 16.82 -32.80
N ASN A 109 12.27 16.04 -33.75
CA ASN A 109 11.69 15.93 -35.10
C ASN A 109 10.32 15.23 -35.13
N LYS A 110 9.91 14.58 -34.03
CA LYS A 110 8.60 13.95 -33.89
C LYS A 110 7.46 14.97 -33.69
N PHE A 111 7.78 16.16 -33.21
CA PHE A 111 6.79 17.16 -32.82
C PHE A 111 6.52 18.12 -33.97
N LYS A 112 5.25 18.51 -34.17
CA LYS A 112 4.86 19.36 -35.31
C LYS A 112 5.19 20.83 -35.07
N SER A 113 5.28 21.21 -33.80
CA SER A 113 5.56 22.57 -33.37
C SER A 113 6.48 22.57 -32.14
N ASP A 114 7.10 23.72 -31.89
CA ASP A 114 7.87 23.98 -30.68
C ASP A 114 7.00 23.94 -29.41
N GLU A 115 5.70 24.27 -29.54
CA GLU A 115 4.71 24.22 -28.47
C GLU A 115 4.37 22.78 -28.10
N ASP A 116 4.14 21.91 -29.10
CA ASP A 116 3.89 20.47 -28.92
C ASP A 116 5.07 19.81 -28.18
N PHE A 117 6.30 20.21 -28.53
CA PHE A 117 7.50 19.72 -27.88
C PHE A 117 7.60 20.20 -26.43
N TYR A 118 7.38 21.49 -26.18
CA TYR A 118 7.35 22.04 -24.83
C TYR A 118 6.30 21.34 -23.96
N GLU A 119 5.08 21.17 -24.47
CA GLU A 119 4.01 20.48 -23.76
C GLU A 119 4.41 19.04 -23.42
N TYR A 120 5.05 18.33 -24.35
CA TYR A 120 5.54 16.98 -24.09
C TYR A 120 6.61 16.93 -22.99
N VAL A 121 7.57 17.85 -23.00
CA VAL A 121 8.59 17.97 -21.95
C VAL A 121 7.95 18.25 -20.59
N TYR A 122 7.00 19.19 -20.55
CA TYR A 122 6.27 19.54 -19.33
C TYR A 122 5.40 18.39 -18.82
N ASN A 123 4.73 17.66 -19.72
CA ASN A 123 3.94 16.48 -19.38
C ASN A 123 4.83 15.34 -18.85
N THR A 124 6.04 15.17 -19.40
CA THR A 124 7.03 14.20 -18.89
C THR A 124 7.40 14.51 -17.45
N LEU A 125 7.65 15.78 -17.12
CA LEU A 125 7.89 16.25 -15.74
C LEU A 125 6.68 15.94 -14.84
N CYS A 126 5.46 16.25 -15.29
CA CYS A 126 4.25 15.96 -14.53
C CYS A 126 4.11 14.47 -14.22
N CYS A 127 4.37 13.59 -15.20
CA CYS A 127 4.35 12.14 -14.98
C CYS A 127 5.40 11.67 -13.98
N GLY A 128 6.62 12.24 -14.01
CA GLY A 128 7.64 11.93 -13.02
C GLY A 128 7.23 12.39 -11.62
N ASN A 129 6.62 13.57 -11.53
CA ASN A 129 6.13 14.14 -10.28
C ASN A 129 4.97 13.34 -9.67
N GLU A 130 4.12 12.75 -10.52
CA GLU A 130 2.99 11.91 -10.11
C GLU A 130 3.44 10.71 -9.26
N VAL A 131 4.63 10.16 -9.51
CA VAL A 131 5.19 9.06 -8.68
C VAL A 131 5.29 9.47 -7.21
N SER A 132 5.87 10.63 -6.93
CA SER A 132 6.01 11.15 -5.57
C SER A 132 4.68 11.65 -5.00
N HIS A 133 3.80 12.20 -5.83
CA HIS A 133 2.42 12.54 -5.43
C HIS A 133 1.62 11.32 -5.00
N ILE A 134 1.68 10.21 -5.75
CA ILE A 134 1.01 8.96 -5.37
C ILE A 134 1.49 8.49 -4.00
N ILE A 135 2.80 8.51 -3.74
CA ILE A 135 3.35 8.06 -2.46
C ILE A 135 2.91 8.98 -1.31
N SER A 136 3.08 10.30 -1.47
CA SER A 136 2.76 11.28 -0.43
C SER A 136 1.26 11.35 -0.13
N GLN A 137 0.40 11.35 -1.14
CA GLN A 137 -1.05 11.46 -0.98
C GLN A 137 -1.70 10.15 -0.56
N SER A 138 -1.09 9.00 -0.87
CA SER A 138 -1.66 7.70 -0.47
C SER A 138 -1.70 7.52 1.05
N CYS A 139 -0.97 8.30 1.85
CA CYS A 139 -1.10 8.28 3.31
C CYS A 139 -2.49 8.70 3.83
N PHE A 140 -3.30 9.38 2.99
CA PHE A 140 -4.67 9.78 3.31
C PHE A 140 -5.72 8.76 2.86
N LYS A 141 -5.35 7.74 2.07
CA LYS A 141 -6.28 6.70 1.61
C LYS A 141 -6.70 5.82 2.78
N GLU A 142 -7.98 5.87 3.15
CA GLU A 142 -8.53 5.15 4.32
C GLU A 142 -8.42 3.62 4.20
N VAL A 143 -8.19 3.10 3.01
CA VAL A 143 -8.10 1.66 2.70
C VAL A 143 -6.70 1.06 2.86
N LEU A 144 -5.64 1.86 3.03
CA LEU A 144 -4.29 1.31 3.13
C LEU A 144 -3.93 0.95 4.58
N PRO A 145 -3.55 -0.31 4.86
CA PRO A 145 -3.20 -0.74 6.22
C PRO A 145 -1.76 -0.36 6.63
N PHE A 146 -1.09 0.50 5.86
CA PHE A 146 0.29 0.93 6.06
C PHE A 146 0.46 2.39 5.64
N ASP A 147 1.57 3.00 6.07
CA ASP A 147 1.96 4.37 5.70
C ASP A 147 2.89 4.32 4.48
N PRO A 148 2.46 4.81 3.29
CA PRO A 148 3.24 4.69 2.06
C PRO A 148 4.57 5.45 2.09
N ASN A 149 4.61 6.66 2.65
CA ASN A 149 5.85 7.44 2.77
C ASN A 149 6.89 6.68 3.60
N LYS A 150 6.49 6.21 4.79
CA LYS A 150 7.39 5.43 5.65
C LYS A 150 7.80 4.12 5.02
N TYR A 151 6.89 3.48 4.28
CA TYR A 151 7.15 2.23 3.60
C TYR A 151 8.18 2.41 2.47
N CYS A 152 8.02 3.40 1.60
CA CYS A 152 8.96 3.68 0.52
C CYS A 152 10.35 4.08 1.03
N LYS A 153 10.40 4.95 2.03
CA LYS A 153 11.69 5.37 2.62
C LYS A 153 12.45 4.19 3.22
N LYS A 154 11.73 3.26 3.87
CA LYS A 154 12.33 2.07 4.49
C LYS A 154 12.71 0.98 3.47
N GLU A 155 11.79 0.60 2.60
CA GLU A 155 11.97 -0.58 1.72
C GLU A 155 12.70 -0.25 0.42
N PHE A 156 12.57 1.00 -0.06
CA PHE A 156 13.09 1.40 -1.36
C PHE A 156 14.15 2.50 -1.28
N SER A 157 14.38 3.08 -0.09
CA SER A 157 15.26 4.24 0.10
C SER A 157 14.82 5.42 -0.78
N PHE A 158 13.52 5.57 -0.96
CA PHE A 158 12.92 6.64 -1.77
C PHE A 158 12.16 7.60 -0.86
N ASP A 159 12.57 8.86 -0.85
CA ASP A 159 11.92 9.93 -0.10
C ASP A 159 11.06 10.79 -1.04
N ALA A 160 9.74 10.61 -0.97
CA ALA A 160 8.82 11.30 -1.83
C ALA A 160 8.78 12.82 -1.59
N GLU A 161 9.04 13.29 -0.36
CA GLU A 161 9.03 14.72 -0.06
C GLU A 161 10.29 15.40 -0.62
N GLU A 162 11.45 14.75 -0.46
CA GLU A 162 12.71 15.21 -1.05
C GLU A 162 12.63 15.24 -2.58
N THR A 163 12.17 14.15 -3.20
CA THR A 163 12.01 14.09 -4.66
C THR A 163 11.01 15.13 -5.18
N LEU A 164 9.92 15.43 -4.45
CA LEU A 164 9.00 16.51 -4.85
C LEU A 164 9.71 17.86 -4.91
N ASN A 165 10.58 18.17 -3.95
CA ASN A 165 11.35 19.42 -3.95
C ASN A 165 12.32 19.49 -5.14
N ASP A 166 13.04 18.40 -5.42
CA ASP A 166 13.91 18.31 -6.60
C ASP A 166 13.13 18.52 -7.90
N ASN A 167 11.93 17.95 -7.98
CA ASN A 167 11.03 18.10 -9.12
C ASN A 167 10.52 19.54 -9.29
N TYR A 168 10.27 20.26 -8.18
CA TYR A 168 9.91 21.69 -8.26
C TYR A 168 11.06 22.53 -8.80
N ILE A 169 12.30 22.25 -8.38
CA ILE A 169 13.48 22.92 -8.94
C ILE A 169 13.60 22.65 -10.44
N LEU A 170 13.35 21.41 -10.89
CA LEU A 170 13.34 21.07 -12.31
C LEU A 170 12.20 21.77 -13.07
N ARG A 171 11.01 21.86 -12.48
CA ARG A 171 9.87 22.59 -13.06
C ARG A 171 10.23 24.05 -13.31
N ASP A 172 10.78 24.71 -12.30
CA ASP A 172 11.09 26.13 -12.39
C ASP A 172 12.15 26.37 -13.49
N LYS A 173 13.16 25.51 -13.60
CA LYS A 173 14.11 25.53 -14.73
C LYS A 173 13.44 25.36 -16.10
N ILE A 174 12.46 24.45 -16.21
CA ILE A 174 11.74 24.20 -17.47
C ILE A 174 10.87 25.40 -17.85
N MET A 175 10.26 26.08 -16.87
CA MET A 175 9.42 27.25 -17.11
C MET A 175 10.21 28.52 -17.43
N GLU A 176 11.40 28.68 -16.84
CA GLU A 176 12.25 29.84 -17.06
C GLU A 176 13.08 29.76 -18.36
N GLN A 177 13.37 28.54 -18.84
CA GLN A 177 14.16 28.33 -20.05
C GLN A 177 13.28 28.22 -21.30
N ASP A 178 13.78 28.75 -22.42
CA ASP A 178 13.19 28.52 -23.74
C ASP A 178 13.57 27.11 -24.23
N ILE A 179 12.86 26.10 -23.73
CA ILE A 179 13.08 24.67 -24.02
C ILE A 179 13.05 24.39 -25.53
N SER A 180 12.26 25.15 -26.28
CA SER A 180 12.15 25.05 -27.73
C SER A 180 13.49 25.33 -28.42
N ARG A 181 14.34 26.18 -27.83
CA ARG A 181 15.69 26.50 -28.35
C ARG A 181 16.80 25.63 -27.78
N GLU A 182 16.56 24.87 -26.72
CA GLU A 182 17.58 24.04 -26.08
C GLU A 182 17.87 22.74 -26.85
N SER A 183 19.07 22.18 -26.75
CA SER A 183 19.34 20.89 -27.39
C SER A 183 18.58 19.75 -26.69
N ILE A 184 18.15 18.74 -27.44
CA ILE A 184 17.47 17.57 -26.87
C ILE A 184 18.35 16.86 -25.83
N THR A 185 19.67 16.81 -26.06
CA THR A 185 20.64 16.24 -25.14
C THR A 185 20.62 16.94 -23.80
N LYS A 186 20.58 18.28 -23.79
CA LYS A 186 20.51 19.06 -22.55
C LYS A 186 19.20 18.82 -21.81
N ILE A 187 18.09 18.75 -22.53
CA ILE A 187 16.78 18.45 -21.93
C ILE A 187 16.79 17.06 -21.30
N ILE A 188 17.28 16.04 -22.00
CA ILE A 188 17.45 14.68 -21.45
C ILE A 188 18.32 14.70 -20.19
N GLU A 189 19.43 15.45 -20.19
CA GLU A 189 20.31 15.58 -19.02
C GLU A 189 19.60 16.22 -17.82
N MET A 190 18.70 17.18 -18.03
CA MET A 190 17.89 17.77 -16.95
C MET A 190 17.00 16.74 -16.25
N PHE A 191 16.48 15.75 -16.98
CA PHE A 191 15.62 14.70 -16.43
C PHE A 191 16.38 13.50 -15.85
N LYS A 192 17.67 13.36 -16.18
CA LYS A 192 18.48 12.18 -15.80
C LYS A 192 18.47 11.86 -14.30
N PRO A 193 18.54 12.83 -13.36
CA PRO A 193 18.45 12.51 -11.93
C PRO A 193 17.11 11.90 -11.54
N MET A 194 16.00 12.46 -12.05
CA MET A 194 14.65 11.95 -11.83
C MET A 194 14.49 10.54 -12.42
N GLU A 195 15.01 10.33 -13.64
CA GLU A 195 14.99 9.02 -14.28
C GLU A 195 15.72 7.96 -13.46
N GLN A 196 16.93 8.25 -13.00
CA GLN A 196 17.71 7.31 -12.19
C GLN A 196 16.97 6.92 -10.90
N GLN A 197 16.36 7.90 -10.23
CA GLN A 197 15.57 7.66 -9.03
C GLN A 197 14.34 6.79 -9.33
N ILE A 198 13.55 7.14 -10.35
CA ILE A 198 12.31 6.43 -10.70
C ILE A 198 12.60 5.02 -11.25
N SER A 199 13.60 4.85 -12.11
CA SER A 199 14.00 3.54 -12.65
C SER A 199 14.52 2.61 -11.56
N THR A 200 15.30 3.13 -10.61
CA THR A 200 15.75 2.37 -9.44
C THR A 200 14.57 1.96 -8.56
N LEU A 201 13.66 2.90 -8.27
CA LEU A 201 12.43 2.62 -7.52
C LEU A 201 11.60 1.53 -8.21
N ASN A 202 11.35 1.68 -9.51
CA ASN A 202 10.55 0.76 -10.32
C ASN A 202 11.09 -0.68 -10.27
N SER A 203 12.41 -0.81 -10.42
CA SER A 203 13.09 -2.11 -10.34
C SER A 203 12.92 -2.78 -8.98
N LYS A 204 13.00 -2.00 -7.88
CA LYS A 204 12.77 -2.51 -6.52
C LYS A 204 11.30 -2.87 -6.29
N ILE A 205 10.37 -2.07 -6.82
CA ILE A 205 8.93 -2.32 -6.73
C ILE A 205 8.57 -3.68 -7.38
N LEU A 206 9.05 -3.94 -8.59
CA LEU A 206 8.77 -5.20 -9.29
C LEU A 206 9.27 -6.43 -8.51
N LYS A 207 10.48 -6.37 -7.98
CA LYS A 207 11.03 -7.41 -7.09
C LYS A 207 10.12 -7.61 -5.87
N LYS A 208 9.69 -6.51 -5.23
CA LYS A 208 8.86 -6.57 -4.04
C LYS A 208 7.46 -7.12 -4.31
N ILE A 209 6.86 -6.79 -5.45
CA ILE A 209 5.57 -7.37 -5.88
C ILE A 209 5.70 -8.89 -5.98
N ASN A 210 6.77 -9.39 -6.59
CA ASN A 210 7.00 -10.83 -6.72
C ASN A 210 7.17 -11.52 -5.35
N GLU A 211 7.98 -10.94 -4.46
CA GLU A 211 8.11 -11.41 -3.07
C GLU A 211 6.76 -11.49 -2.34
N LEU A 212 5.95 -10.44 -2.47
CA LEU A 212 4.63 -10.39 -1.82
C LEU A 212 3.65 -11.38 -2.43
N LYS A 213 3.69 -11.62 -3.75
CA LYS A 213 2.87 -12.65 -4.42
C LYS A 213 3.26 -14.06 -3.97
N ILE A 214 4.55 -14.34 -3.79
CA ILE A 214 5.04 -15.61 -3.22
C ILE A 214 4.52 -15.76 -1.78
N LYS A 215 4.65 -14.72 -0.96
CA LYS A 215 4.13 -14.71 0.42
C LYS A 215 2.62 -14.93 0.46
N GLN A 216 1.85 -14.28 -0.42
CA GLN A 216 0.41 -14.43 -0.51
C GLN A 216 0.04 -15.89 -0.80
N ARG A 217 0.69 -16.52 -1.80
CA ARG A 217 0.48 -17.95 -2.11
C ARG A 217 0.79 -18.85 -0.92
N ALA A 218 1.90 -18.61 -0.22
CA ALA A 218 2.26 -19.39 0.97
C ALA A 218 1.21 -19.27 2.09
N ILE A 219 0.70 -18.05 2.33
CA ILE A 219 -0.39 -17.84 3.31
C ILE A 219 -1.64 -18.60 2.88
N THR A 220 -2.02 -18.52 1.61
CA THR A 220 -3.20 -19.22 1.07
C THR A 220 -3.08 -20.74 1.24
N VAL A 221 -1.94 -21.31 0.86
CA VAL A 221 -1.67 -22.77 0.86
C VAL A 221 -1.46 -23.35 2.27
N SER A 222 -1.03 -22.56 3.27
CA SER A 222 -0.72 -23.04 4.64
C SER A 222 -1.88 -23.65 5.45
N ILE A 223 -3.05 -23.90 4.83
CA ILE A 223 -4.13 -24.70 5.39
C ILE A 223 -4.70 -25.55 4.25
N GLY A 224 -3.98 -26.62 3.93
CA GLY A 224 -4.47 -27.86 3.36
C GLY A 224 -4.02 -28.98 4.29
#